data_AF-A0A1S1PGN4-F1
#
_entry.id   AF-A0A1S1PGN4-F1
#
_cell.length_a   1.000
_cell.length_b   1.000
_cell.length_c   1.000
_cell.angle_alpha   90.00
_cell.angle_beta   90.00
_cell.angle_gamma   90.00
#
_symmetry.space_group_name_H-M   'P 1'
#
loop_
_entity.id
_entity.type
_entity.pdbx_description
1 polymer ?
#
loop_
_entity_poly.entity_id
_entity_poly.type
_entity_poly.pdbx_seq_one_letter_code
_entity_poly.pdbx_strand_id
1 'polypeptide(L)'
;MTALAALALAFSVAGVALVSPAEAREPSPPYDCHTDHENGTAWAWCHKGYGTYRAWARCNWSASTLYGTWYAPRATAYMSTVKCRTSTHPNGVVMANGIQKRDG
;
A
#
# COMPACT_ATOMS: atom_id res chain seq x y z
N MET A 1 37.17 -43.68 -7.85
CA MET A 1 36.42 -43.13 -6.71
C MET A 1 36.90 -41.68 -6.53
N THR A 2 36.39 -40.74 -7.32
CA THR A 2 35.33 -39.75 -6.98
C THR A 2 35.67 -38.80 -5.81
N ALA A 3 35.86 -37.52 -6.14
CA ALA A 3 35.44 -36.33 -5.38
C ALA A 3 35.71 -35.11 -6.31
N LEU A 4 34.83 -34.68 -7.20
CA LEU A 4 33.60 -33.89 -7.01
C LEU A 4 33.76 -32.68 -6.09
N ALA A 5 33.52 -31.53 -6.70
CA ALA A 5 33.61 -30.16 -6.24
C ALA A 5 32.96 -29.85 -4.89
N ALA A 6 33.49 -28.83 -4.22
CA ALA A 6 32.74 -28.03 -3.24
C ALA A 6 33.17 -26.56 -3.32
N LEU A 7 32.53 -25.81 -4.24
CA LEU A 7 32.41 -24.37 -4.15
C LEU A 7 31.30 -24.10 -3.11
N ALA A 8 31.67 -23.74 -1.89
CA ALA A 8 30.69 -23.29 -0.89
C ALA A 8 30.69 -21.75 -0.89
N LEU A 9 29.67 -21.21 -1.58
CA LEU A 9 29.30 -19.82 -1.62
C LEU A 9 29.07 -19.24 -0.21
N ALA A 10 29.62 -18.05 0.00
CA ALA A 10 29.40 -17.24 1.19
C ALA A 10 27.89 -16.93 1.37
N PHE A 11 27.31 -17.41 2.46
CA PHE A 11 26.02 -16.94 2.95
C PHE A 11 26.26 -15.92 4.06
N SER A 12 26.32 -14.64 3.68
CA SER A 12 26.12 -13.54 4.60
C SER A 12 24.64 -13.53 4.99
N VAL A 13 24.32 -14.05 6.17
CA VAL A 13 23.01 -13.86 6.82
C VAL A 13 22.85 -12.38 7.14
N ALA A 14 22.36 -11.63 6.16
CA ALA A 14 21.88 -10.28 6.35
C ALA A 14 20.77 -10.33 7.41
N GLY A 15 20.96 -9.55 8.47
CA GLY A 15 20.12 -9.51 9.65
C GLY A 15 18.65 -9.47 9.28
N VAL A 16 17.92 -10.46 9.78
CA VAL A 16 16.47 -10.43 9.86
C VAL A 16 16.13 -9.31 10.84
N ALA A 17 16.00 -8.09 10.32
CA ALA A 17 15.31 -7.04 11.02
C ALA A 17 13.86 -7.53 11.15
N LEU A 18 13.55 -8.08 12.32
CA LEU A 18 12.20 -8.23 12.84
C LEU A 18 11.63 -6.82 12.99
N VAL A 19 11.29 -6.20 11.86
CA VAL A 19 10.30 -5.14 11.87
C VAL A 19 8.99 -5.85 12.14
N SER A 20 8.52 -5.70 13.38
CA SER A 20 7.10 -5.77 13.69
C SER A 20 6.32 -5.10 12.55
N PRO A 21 5.07 -5.48 12.27
CA PRO A 21 4.18 -4.62 11.50
C PRO A 21 3.89 -3.39 12.36
N ALA A 22 4.90 -2.55 12.57
CA ALA A 22 4.72 -1.18 12.92
C ALA A 22 3.73 -0.69 11.88
N GLU A 23 2.53 -0.33 12.34
CA GLU A 23 1.59 0.42 11.56
C GLU A 23 2.41 1.32 10.63
N ALA A 24 2.37 1.03 9.34
CA ALA A 24 2.93 1.89 8.31
C ALA A 24 2.01 3.11 8.21
N ARG A 25 1.82 3.80 9.34
CA ARG A 25 1.39 5.18 9.42
C ARG A 25 2.57 5.94 8.86
N GLU A 26 2.53 6.11 7.54
CA GLU A 26 3.36 7.08 6.84
C GLU A 26 3.31 8.41 7.63
N PRO A 27 4.45 9.11 7.79
CA PRO A 27 4.46 10.42 8.42
C PRO A 27 3.39 11.29 7.75
N SER A 28 2.54 11.94 8.57
CA SER A 28 1.44 12.77 8.07
C SER A 28 1.93 13.58 6.87
N PRO A 29 1.33 13.38 5.68
CA PRO A 29 1.83 14.02 4.47
C PRO A 29 1.89 15.53 4.71
N PRO A 30 2.92 16.24 4.20
CA PRO A 30 3.12 17.68 4.43
C PRO A 30 2.00 18.59 3.87
N TYR A 31 0.87 18.02 3.48
CA TYR A 31 -0.23 18.61 2.74
C TYR A 31 -1.54 18.04 3.28
N ASP A 32 -2.64 18.80 3.19
CA ASP A 32 -4.03 18.42 3.56
C ASP A 32 -4.48 17.15 2.80
N CYS A 33 -3.93 16.01 3.18
CA CYS A 33 -4.13 14.71 2.61
C CYS A 33 -4.52 13.78 3.74
N HIS A 34 -5.56 13.01 3.49
CA HIS A 34 -6.09 12.08 4.46
C HIS A 34 -6.35 10.74 3.79
N THR A 35 -5.98 9.68 4.49
CA THR A 35 -6.23 8.29 4.11
C THR A 35 -6.90 7.61 5.27
N ASP A 36 -7.88 6.78 4.97
CA ASP A 36 -8.58 5.97 5.96
C ASP A 36 -9.19 4.74 5.28
N HIS A 37 -9.83 3.89 6.07
CA HIS A 37 -10.58 2.76 5.56
C HIS A 37 -11.76 2.42 6.46
N GLU A 38 -12.88 2.10 5.83
CA GLU A 38 -14.07 1.64 6.53
C GLU A 38 -14.77 0.57 5.70
N ASN A 39 -15.35 -0.44 6.36
CA ASN A 39 -16.26 -1.39 5.73
C ASN A 39 -15.67 -2.10 4.49
N GLY A 40 -14.37 -2.42 4.52
CA GLY A 40 -13.67 -3.08 3.40
C GLY A 40 -13.39 -2.15 2.21
N THR A 41 -13.48 -0.84 2.40
CA THR A 41 -13.12 0.19 1.42
C THR A 41 -12.02 1.07 1.99
N ALA A 42 -10.91 1.18 1.27
CA ALA A 42 -9.88 2.17 1.55
C ALA A 42 -10.11 3.40 0.69
N TRP A 43 -9.82 4.58 1.23
CA TRP A 43 -9.95 5.82 0.48
C TRP A 43 -8.87 6.82 0.85
N ALA A 44 -8.59 7.71 -0.09
CA ALA A 44 -7.63 8.78 0.05
C ALA A 44 -8.17 10.04 -0.60
N TRP A 45 -7.93 11.20 0.01
CA TRP A 45 -8.20 12.50 -0.59
C TRP A 45 -7.12 13.50 -0.22
N CYS A 46 -6.89 14.47 -1.10
CA CYS A 46 -5.93 15.54 -0.93
C CYS A 46 -6.51 16.87 -1.42
N HIS A 47 -6.45 17.93 -0.61
CA HIS A 47 -6.92 19.26 -1.00
C HIS A 47 -5.99 19.93 -2.02
N LYS A 48 -4.73 20.20 -1.65
CA LYS A 48 -3.79 20.98 -2.47
C LYS A 48 -2.33 20.58 -2.18
N GLY A 49 -1.43 20.89 -3.11
CA GLY A 49 0.03 20.77 -2.93
C GLY A 49 0.62 19.37 -3.09
N TYR A 50 -0.20 18.31 -3.00
CA TYR A 50 0.28 16.93 -3.08
C TYR A 50 0.54 16.40 -4.50
N GLY A 51 0.09 17.08 -5.56
CA GLY A 51 0.12 16.55 -6.93
C GLY A 51 -0.90 15.43 -7.19
N THR A 52 -0.88 14.83 -8.38
CA THR A 52 -1.86 13.78 -8.74
C THR A 52 -1.69 12.57 -7.82
N TYR A 53 -2.79 12.04 -7.27
CA TYR A 53 -2.76 11.01 -6.23
C TYR A 53 -3.79 9.90 -6.46
N ARG A 54 -3.61 8.75 -5.80
CA ARG A 54 -4.61 7.69 -5.71
C ARG A 54 -4.51 6.94 -4.38
N ALA A 55 -5.59 6.28 -3.97
CA ALA A 55 -5.56 5.32 -2.87
C ALA A 55 -4.92 4.00 -3.34
N TRP A 56 -4.25 3.32 -2.43
CA TRP A 56 -3.86 1.92 -2.59
C TRP A 56 -4.33 1.10 -1.40
N ALA A 57 -4.58 -0.19 -1.61
CA ALA A 57 -4.92 -1.11 -0.52
C ALA A 57 -4.39 -2.52 -0.75
N ARG A 58 -4.09 -3.21 0.35
CA ARG A 58 -3.88 -4.66 0.43
C ARG A 58 -5.12 -5.30 1.01
N CYS A 59 -5.68 -6.29 0.32
CA CYS A 59 -6.87 -7.01 0.75
C CYS A 59 -6.50 -8.41 1.23
N ASN A 60 -7.18 -8.93 2.26
CA ASN A 60 -6.89 -10.26 2.82
C ASN A 60 -6.95 -11.41 1.81
N TRP A 61 -7.79 -11.29 0.79
CA TRP A 61 -7.94 -12.30 -0.26
C TRP A 61 -6.98 -12.12 -1.44
N SER A 62 -6.16 -11.06 -1.45
CA SER A 62 -5.28 -10.72 -2.58
C SER A 62 -3.85 -10.48 -2.12
N ALA A 63 -2.92 -11.25 -2.69
CA ALA A 63 -1.50 -10.98 -2.55
C ALA A 63 -1.02 -9.78 -3.40
N SER A 64 -1.91 -9.10 -4.13
CA SER A 64 -1.61 -7.93 -4.97
C SER A 64 -2.11 -6.63 -4.32
N THR A 65 -1.39 -5.53 -4.56
CA THR A 65 -1.87 -4.19 -4.19
C THR A 65 -2.93 -3.75 -5.19
N LEU A 66 -4.10 -3.37 -4.70
CA LEU A 66 -5.14 -2.75 -5.50
C LEU A 66 -4.96 -1.24 -5.48
N TYR A 67 -5.28 -0.59 -6.59
CA TYR A 67 -5.09 0.83 -6.78
C TYR A 67 -6.37 1.49 -7.25
N GLY A 68 -6.67 2.65 -6.66
CA GLY A 68 -7.81 3.48 -7.02
C GLY A 68 -7.52 4.33 -8.25
N THR A 69 -8.52 5.13 -8.62
CA THR A 69 -8.41 6.10 -9.72
C THR A 69 -7.47 7.24 -9.33
N TRP A 70 -6.71 7.74 -10.30
CA TRP A 70 -5.88 8.92 -10.14
C TRP A 70 -6.74 10.19 -10.13
N TYR A 71 -6.52 11.06 -9.14
CA TYR A 71 -7.17 12.35 -8.99
C TYR A 71 -6.14 13.46 -8.85
N ALA A 72 -6.42 14.62 -9.43
CA ALA A 72 -5.71 15.84 -9.10
C ALA A 72 -6.18 16.37 -7.74
N PRO A 73 -5.33 17.07 -6.95
CA PRO A 73 -5.76 17.77 -5.73
C PRO A 73 -6.82 18.80 -6.06
N ARG A 74 -7.93 18.81 -5.31
CA ARG A 74 -9.04 19.75 -5.52
C ARG A 74 -9.56 20.23 -4.17
N ALA A 75 -10.07 21.46 -4.14
CA ALA A 75 -10.66 22.07 -2.94
C ALA A 75 -11.97 21.37 -2.50
N THR A 76 -12.67 20.70 -3.42
CA THR A 76 -13.78 19.81 -3.11
C THR A 76 -13.27 18.37 -3.10
N ALA A 77 -13.58 17.64 -2.03
CA ALA A 77 -13.06 16.32 -1.71
C ALA A 77 -13.53 15.24 -2.72
N TYR A 78 -12.91 15.18 -3.89
CA TYR A 78 -12.91 13.95 -4.67
C TYR A 78 -12.03 12.93 -3.95
N MET A 79 -12.52 11.70 -3.81
CA MET A 79 -11.83 10.64 -3.08
C MET A 79 -11.41 9.54 -4.07
N SER A 80 -10.13 9.18 -4.05
CA SER A 80 -9.69 7.93 -4.65
C SER A 80 -10.11 6.79 -3.74
N THR A 81 -10.68 5.72 -4.28
CA THR A 81 -11.21 4.60 -3.49
C THR A 81 -10.73 3.26 -4.03
N VAL A 82 -10.57 2.29 -3.13
CA VAL A 82 -10.25 0.89 -3.41
C VAL A 82 -11.17 0.01 -2.58
N LYS A 83 -11.85 -0.94 -3.22
CA LYS A 83 -12.76 -1.86 -2.54
C LYS A 83 -12.13 -3.25 -2.40
N CYS A 84 -11.92 -3.67 -1.16
CA CYS A 84 -11.63 -5.06 -0.84
C CYS A 84 -12.90 -5.91 -0.79
N ARG A 85 -14.06 -5.34 -0.48
CA ARG A 85 -15.34 -6.05 -0.56
C ARG A 85 -15.85 -6.04 -2.01
N THR A 86 -15.86 -7.21 -2.65
CA THR A 86 -16.34 -7.41 -4.03
C THR A 86 -17.44 -8.49 -4.08
N SER A 87 -18.08 -8.67 -5.24
CA SER A 87 -19.05 -9.77 -5.43
C SER A 87 -18.44 -11.16 -5.22
N THR A 88 -17.16 -11.33 -5.56
CA THR A 88 -16.41 -12.59 -5.37
C THR A 88 -15.79 -12.72 -3.97
N HIS A 89 -15.61 -11.60 -3.26
CA HIS A 89 -15.05 -11.56 -1.91
C HIS A 89 -15.89 -10.64 -1.00
N PRO A 90 -17.11 -11.08 -0.61
CA PRO A 90 -18.04 -10.25 0.16
C PRO A 90 -17.53 -9.93 1.57
N ASN A 91 -16.59 -10.72 2.09
CA ASN A 91 -15.97 -10.52 3.40
C ASN A 91 -14.53 -9.97 3.28
N GLY A 92 -14.22 -9.29 2.17
CA GLY A 92 -12.90 -8.72 1.96
C GLY A 92 -12.58 -7.61 2.95
N VAL A 93 -11.42 -7.71 3.59
CA VAL A 93 -10.92 -6.78 4.62
C VAL A 93 -9.71 -6.03 4.07
N VAL A 94 -9.65 -4.73 4.35
CA VAL A 94 -8.45 -3.92 4.10
C VAL A 94 -7.43 -4.25 5.19
N MET A 95 -6.30 -4.84 4.80
CA MET A 95 -5.21 -5.17 5.72
C MET A 95 -4.22 -4.01 5.86
N ALA A 96 -4.03 -3.25 4.79
CA ALA A 96 -3.20 -2.06 4.76
C ALA A 96 -3.72 -1.13 3.66
N ASN A 97 -3.54 0.18 3.84
CA ASN A 97 -3.89 1.19 2.86
C ASN A 97 -2.95 2.39 2.94
N GLY A 98 -3.02 3.24 1.92
CA GLY A 98 -2.33 4.53 1.93
C GLY A 98 -2.58 5.33 0.66
N ILE A 99 -1.80 6.40 0.50
CA ILE A 99 -1.90 7.31 -0.64
C ILE A 99 -0.65 7.16 -1.50
N GLN A 100 -0.83 6.94 -2.80
CA GLN A 100 0.25 7.02 -3.77
C GLN A 100 0.20 8.37 -4.47
N LYS A 101 1.32 9.10 -4.45
CA LYS A 101 1.56 10.27 -5.30
C LYS A 101 2.10 9.82 -6.66
N ARG A 102 1.69 10.52 -7.71
CA ARG A 102 2.35 10.49 -9.03
C ARG A 102 3.19 11.74 -9.11
N ASP A 103 4.51 11.58 -9.07
CA ASP A 103 5.41 12.65 -9.46
C ASP A 103 5.22 12.93 -10.96
N GLY A 104 5.08 14.21 -11.29
CA GLY A 104 4.94 14.72 -12.65
C GLY A 104 6.28 15.17 -13.20
#